data_AF-A0A7W2JIE9-F1
#
_entry.id   AF-A0A7W2JIE9-F1
#
_cell.length_a   1.000
_cell.length_b   1.000
_cell.length_c   1.000
_cell.angle_alpha   90.00
_cell.angle_beta   90.00
_cell.angle_gamma   90.00
#
_symmetry.space_group_name_H-M   'P 1'
#
loop_
_entity.id
_entity.type
_entity.pdbx_description
1 polymer ?
#
loop_
_entity_poly.entity_id
_entity_poly.type
_entity_poly.pdbx_seq_one_letter_code
_entity_poly.pdbx_strand_id
1 'polypeptide(L)'
;MSSPSLPLRQRPVQQREQLDLFRALPGDMAPRDSQDLMAFPFFSLAKSRRTAPIDFRAGGITIRVEGTQEHGIATIWDADILIWAASQIVEARDAGIPTSRLMQVRPYEILRFIGRGTSLRDYQRLKAALDRLQSTTVATSIRETTGRRLHRFSWINEWKELADASGTPLGIELILPDWFYAGVVDAALVLTIDPTYFRLTGGIERWLYRLVRKHGGRQEHGWQFDFQHLYRKSGSVARFYDFAADLRALVARQSLPGYVLGIERMPGEKTELLTFRPVPPTARG
;
A
#
# COMPACT_ATOMS: atom_id res chain seq x y z
N MET A 1 58.21 -19.28 -34.65
CA MET A 1 57.03 -20.13 -34.37
C MET A 1 56.83 -20.16 -32.87
N SER A 2 55.70 -19.94 -32.22
CA SER A 2 54.50 -19.13 -32.46
C SER A 2 53.95 -18.87 -31.04
N SER A 3 53.41 -17.67 -30.83
CA SER A 3 53.02 -17.09 -29.54
C SER A 3 51.97 -17.90 -28.75
N PRO A 4 51.95 -17.79 -27.40
CA PRO A 4 50.79 -18.16 -26.61
C PRO A 4 49.73 -17.04 -26.63
N SER A 5 48.50 -17.44 -26.88
CA SER A 5 47.31 -16.61 -27.09
C SER A 5 46.88 -15.87 -25.81
N LEU A 6 46.67 -14.56 -25.91
CA LEU A 6 45.88 -13.79 -24.95
C LEU A 6 44.40 -14.17 -25.07
N PRO A 7 43.64 -14.33 -23.98
CA PRO A 7 42.19 -14.27 -24.06
C PRO A 7 41.73 -12.82 -24.24
N LEU A 8 41.01 -12.58 -25.33
CA LEU A 8 40.30 -11.34 -25.62
C LEU A 8 39.22 -11.06 -24.57
N ARG A 9 39.28 -9.84 -24.03
CA ARG A 9 38.20 -8.87 -23.80
C ARG A 9 36.77 -9.36 -23.47
N GLN A 10 36.31 -8.76 -22.37
CA GLN A 10 34.99 -8.13 -22.18
C GLN A 10 33.80 -9.08 -21.97
N ARG A 11 33.49 -9.34 -20.70
CA ARG A 11 32.09 -9.52 -20.31
C ARG A 11 31.35 -8.21 -20.56
N PRO A 12 30.17 -8.22 -21.20
CA PRO A 12 29.40 -7.00 -21.41
C PRO A 12 29.07 -6.37 -20.06
N VAL A 13 29.23 -5.06 -19.99
CA VAL A 13 28.62 -4.19 -19.00
C VAL A 13 27.15 -4.61 -18.91
N GLN A 14 26.67 -4.92 -17.71
CA GLN A 14 25.24 -5.08 -17.44
C GLN A 14 24.54 -3.84 -17.99
N GLN A 15 23.90 -3.97 -19.17
CA GLN A 15 22.88 -3.02 -19.58
C GLN A 15 21.91 -3.00 -18.42
N ARG A 16 21.82 -1.87 -17.71
CA ARG A 16 20.63 -1.58 -16.93
C ARG A 16 19.49 -1.73 -17.93
N GLU A 17 18.69 -2.78 -17.81
CA GLU A 17 17.50 -2.95 -18.63
C GLU A 17 16.74 -1.63 -18.59
N GLN A 18 16.69 -0.94 -19.72
CA GLN A 18 15.92 0.27 -19.85
C GLN A 18 14.46 -0.15 -19.74
N LEU A 19 13.79 0.23 -18.65
CA LEU A 19 12.39 -0.10 -18.45
C LEU A 19 11.57 0.59 -19.53
N ASP A 20 10.66 -0.16 -20.14
CA ASP A 20 9.65 0.42 -21.02
C ASP A 20 8.76 1.38 -20.24
N LEU A 21 8.36 2.49 -20.86
CA LEU A 21 7.53 3.50 -20.23
C LEU A 21 6.07 3.05 -20.21
N PHE A 22 5.46 2.95 -19.03
CA PHE A 22 4.01 2.80 -18.88
C PHE A 22 3.37 4.16 -18.59
N ARG A 23 2.60 4.68 -19.55
CA ARG A 23 1.80 5.89 -19.35
C ARG A 23 0.50 5.52 -18.65
N ALA A 24 0.16 6.26 -17.59
CA ALA A 24 -1.10 6.07 -16.90
C ALA A 24 -2.29 6.22 -17.85
N LEU A 25 -3.23 5.28 -17.76
CA LEU A 25 -4.50 5.28 -18.47
C LEU A 25 -5.42 6.38 -17.94
N PRO A 26 -6.17 7.06 -18.84
CA PRO A 26 -7.23 7.99 -18.44
C PRO A 26 -8.52 7.25 -18.03
N GLY A 27 -9.37 7.91 -17.23
CA GLY A 27 -10.73 7.44 -16.93
C GLY A 27 -10.95 6.95 -15.49
N ASP A 28 -12.20 6.61 -15.18
CA ASP A 28 -12.60 6.11 -13.86
C ASP A 28 -12.43 4.59 -13.82
N MET A 29 -11.38 4.14 -13.13
CA MET A 29 -11.15 2.72 -12.86
C MET A 29 -11.48 2.39 -11.41
N ALA A 30 -11.93 1.16 -11.17
CA ALA A 30 -12.28 0.73 -9.82
C ALA A 30 -11.00 0.51 -8.98
N PRO A 31 -10.87 1.10 -7.78
CA PRO A 31 -9.63 1.00 -7.01
C PRO A 31 -9.25 -0.44 -6.66
N ARG A 32 -7.95 -0.73 -6.79
CA ARG A 32 -7.33 -2.04 -6.55
C ARG A 32 -6.24 -1.90 -5.51
N ASP A 33 -6.26 -2.76 -4.50
CA ASP A 33 -5.24 -2.79 -3.45
C ASP A 33 -4.58 -4.18 -3.39
N SER A 34 -3.30 -4.20 -3.02
CA SER A 34 -2.55 -5.44 -2.86
C SER A 34 -2.90 -6.10 -1.53
N GLN A 35 -3.28 -7.37 -1.58
CA GLN A 35 -3.70 -8.12 -0.39
C GLN A 35 -2.62 -8.19 0.69
N ASP A 36 -1.34 -8.18 0.33
CA ASP A 36 -0.25 -8.17 1.30
C ASP A 36 -0.20 -6.86 2.08
N LEU A 37 -0.40 -5.72 1.40
CA LEU A 37 -0.45 -4.42 2.08
C LEU A 37 -1.73 -4.25 2.93
N MET A 38 -2.78 -5.02 2.64
CA MET A 38 -4.00 -5.07 3.45
C MET A 38 -3.86 -5.97 4.68
N ALA A 39 -2.98 -6.96 4.63
CA ALA A 39 -2.84 -8.00 5.65
C ALA A 39 -1.87 -7.64 6.77
N PHE A 40 -0.89 -6.77 6.50
CA PHE A 40 0.28 -6.57 7.33
C PHE A 40 0.63 -5.09 7.55
N PRO A 41 1.32 -4.75 8.66
CA PRO A 41 1.56 -3.36 9.03
C PRO A 41 2.77 -2.78 8.30
N PHE A 42 2.55 -2.32 7.08
CA PHE A 42 3.59 -1.70 6.25
C PHE A 42 3.72 -0.18 6.40
N PHE A 43 2.75 0.46 7.05
CA PHE A 43 2.62 1.92 7.08
C PHE A 43 2.37 2.42 8.51
N SER A 44 2.82 3.66 8.79
CA SER A 44 2.43 4.34 10.02
C SER A 44 0.94 4.68 10.01
N LEU A 45 0.24 4.36 11.11
CA LEU A 45 -1.17 4.70 11.30
C LEU A 45 -1.39 6.11 11.89
N ALA A 46 -0.32 6.77 12.33
CA ALA A 46 -0.39 8.13 12.87
C ALA A 46 -0.17 9.17 11.76
N LYS A 47 -0.84 10.33 11.88
CA LYS A 47 -0.56 11.51 11.02
C LYS A 47 0.76 12.17 11.38
N SER A 48 1.24 11.99 12.61
CA SER A 48 2.52 12.49 13.06
C SER A 48 3.66 11.66 12.47
N ARG A 49 4.81 12.33 12.27
CA ARG A 49 6.04 11.68 11.80
C ARG A 49 6.46 10.58 12.79
N ARG A 50 6.60 9.36 12.28
CA ARG A 50 7.09 8.19 13.03
C ARG A 50 8.47 7.81 12.49
N THR A 51 9.49 7.85 13.34
CA THR A 51 10.85 7.36 13.03
C THR A 51 11.14 6.01 13.70
N ALA A 52 10.41 5.67 14.77
CA ALA A 52 10.48 4.37 15.40
C ALA A 52 10.03 3.26 14.42
N PRO A 53 10.87 2.24 14.15
CA PRO A 53 10.54 1.18 13.19
C PRO A 53 9.21 0.48 13.48
N ILE A 54 8.62 -0.12 12.44
CA ILE A 54 7.61 -1.16 12.61
C ILE A 54 8.35 -2.50 12.54
N ASP A 55 8.43 -3.22 13.67
CA ASP A 55 8.96 -4.58 13.72
C ASP A 55 7.80 -5.56 13.99
N PHE A 56 7.39 -6.29 12.96
CA PHE A 56 6.29 -7.25 13.03
C PHE A 56 6.80 -8.69 12.87
N ARG A 57 6.40 -9.57 13.79
CA ARG A 57 6.71 -11.00 13.77
C ARG A 57 5.49 -11.81 14.20
N ALA A 58 4.90 -12.57 13.28
CA ALA A 58 3.81 -13.49 13.59
C ALA A 58 3.63 -14.53 12.49
N GLY A 59 3.28 -15.77 12.84
CA GLY A 59 2.95 -16.82 11.87
C GLY A 59 4.06 -17.12 10.86
N GLY A 60 5.33 -17.11 11.29
CA GLY A 60 6.49 -17.30 10.42
C GLY A 60 6.83 -16.10 9.52
N ILE A 61 6.05 -15.02 9.58
CA ILE A 61 6.26 -13.81 8.80
C ILE A 61 7.04 -12.80 9.62
N THR A 62 8.06 -12.21 9.01
CA THR A 62 8.83 -11.10 9.56
C THR A 62 8.75 -9.91 8.64
N ILE A 63 8.43 -8.74 9.18
CA ILE A 63 8.43 -7.46 8.47
C ILE A 63 9.13 -6.44 9.35
N ARG A 64 10.02 -5.66 8.73
CA ARG A 64 10.63 -4.49 9.33
C ARG A 64 10.44 -3.30 8.39
N VAL A 65 9.91 -2.20 8.90
CA VAL A 65 9.72 -0.95 8.16
C VAL A 65 10.44 0.18 8.87
N GLU A 66 11.30 0.87 8.15
CA GLU A 66 12.17 1.93 8.67
C GLU A 66 12.01 3.17 7.80
N GLY A 67 12.07 4.34 8.43
CA GLY A 67 12.02 5.63 7.75
C GLY A 67 13.17 6.51 8.22
N THR A 68 13.47 7.56 7.45
CA THR A 68 14.57 8.47 7.79
C THR A 68 14.19 9.43 8.91
N GLN A 69 15.17 10.12 9.51
CA GLN A 69 14.87 11.16 10.51
C GLN A 69 14.09 12.34 9.91
N GLU A 70 14.40 12.68 8.66
CA GLU A 70 13.75 13.78 7.94
C GLU A 70 12.27 13.48 7.66
N HIS A 71 12.00 12.37 6.97
CA HIS A 71 10.68 12.06 6.44
C HIS A 71 9.85 11.14 7.36
N GLY A 72 10.50 10.31 8.17
CA GLY A 72 9.84 9.22 8.90
C GLY A 72 9.35 8.10 7.98
N ILE A 73 8.55 7.18 8.54
CA ILE A 73 7.91 6.08 7.81
C ILE A 73 6.71 6.60 7.03
N ALA A 74 6.53 6.11 5.79
CA ALA A 74 5.34 6.31 4.98
C ALA A 74 4.08 5.95 5.76
N THR A 75 3.11 6.85 5.72
CA THR A 75 1.85 6.73 6.44
C THR A 75 0.82 5.97 5.61
N ILE A 76 -0.25 5.52 6.26
CA ILE A 76 -1.33 4.80 5.57
C ILE A 76 -2.06 5.67 4.53
N TRP A 77 -1.95 6.99 4.59
CA TRP A 77 -2.46 7.88 3.53
C TRP A 77 -1.54 7.91 2.31
N ASP A 78 -0.23 7.67 2.48
CA ASP A 78 0.71 7.59 1.36
C ASP A 78 0.46 6.31 0.52
N ALA A 79 -0.07 5.26 1.16
CA ALA A 79 -0.49 4.03 0.47
C ALA A 79 -1.57 4.28 -0.61
N ASP A 80 -2.25 5.42 -0.60
CA ASP A 80 -3.23 5.79 -1.63
C ASP A 80 -2.59 5.89 -3.02
N ILE A 81 -1.32 6.32 -3.08
CA ILE A 81 -0.54 6.37 -4.32
C ILE A 81 -0.27 4.95 -4.84
N LEU A 82 -0.01 4.00 -3.94
CA LEU A 82 0.19 2.59 -4.31
C LEU A 82 -1.12 1.94 -4.77
N ILE A 83 -2.26 2.30 -4.15
CA ILE A 83 -3.59 1.87 -4.61
C ILE A 83 -3.85 2.40 -6.02
N TRP A 84 -3.55 3.67 -6.29
CA TRP A 84 -3.62 4.22 -7.65
C TRP A 84 -2.73 3.43 -8.62
N ALA A 85 -1.45 3.24 -8.28
CA ALA A 85 -0.51 2.52 -9.14
C ALA A 85 -0.96 1.09 -9.44
N ALA A 86 -1.45 0.36 -8.43
CA ALA A 86 -2.00 -0.98 -8.59
C ALA A 86 -3.23 -1.00 -9.50
N SER A 87 -4.10 0.00 -9.36
CA SER A 87 -5.30 0.14 -10.20
C SER A 87 -4.93 0.34 -11.66
N GLN A 88 -3.96 1.21 -11.96
CA GLN A 88 -3.47 1.43 -13.33
C GLN A 88 -2.90 0.16 -13.96
N ILE A 89 -2.06 -0.58 -13.23
CA ILE A 89 -1.42 -1.79 -13.73
C ILE A 89 -2.45 -2.88 -14.00
N VAL A 90 -3.40 -3.07 -13.08
CA VAL A 90 -4.45 -4.09 -13.23
C VAL A 90 -5.38 -3.75 -14.40
N GLU A 91 -5.81 -2.50 -14.50
CA GLU A 91 -6.68 -2.04 -15.60
C GLU A 91 -6.00 -2.22 -16.96
N ALA A 92 -4.72 -1.81 -17.08
CA ALA A 92 -3.94 -1.99 -18.30
C ALA A 92 -3.75 -3.46 -18.66
N ARG A 93 -3.39 -4.30 -17.68
CA ARG A 93 -3.23 -5.75 -17.88
C ARG A 93 -4.53 -6.38 -18.36
N ASP A 94 -5.65 -6.07 -17.70
CA ASP A 94 -6.96 -6.64 -18.03
C ASP A 94 -7.43 -6.20 -19.44
N ALA A 95 -6.98 -5.02 -19.90
CA ALA A 95 -7.18 -4.52 -21.26
C ALA A 95 -6.13 -5.03 -22.28
N GLY A 96 -5.18 -5.89 -21.88
CA GLY A 96 -4.13 -6.40 -22.76
C GLY A 96 -3.05 -5.37 -23.14
N ILE A 97 -2.97 -4.25 -22.41
CA ILE A 97 -1.97 -3.19 -22.60
C ILE A 97 -0.69 -3.58 -21.84
N PRO A 98 0.49 -3.55 -22.47
CA PRO A 98 1.76 -3.79 -21.79
C PRO A 98 1.96 -2.84 -20.61
N THR A 99 2.35 -3.40 -19.46
CA THR A 99 2.61 -2.65 -18.22
C THR A 99 4.10 -2.64 -17.89
N SER A 100 4.49 -1.69 -17.04
CA SER A 100 5.86 -1.54 -16.58
C SER A 100 5.90 -0.96 -15.17
N ARG A 101 7.04 -1.16 -14.50
CA ARG A 101 7.39 -0.53 -13.22
C ARG A 101 7.68 0.96 -13.37
N LEU A 102 8.15 1.39 -14.54
CA LEU A 102 8.37 2.79 -14.86
C LEU A 102 7.05 3.41 -15.31
N MET A 103 6.43 4.20 -14.43
CA MET A 103 5.16 4.86 -14.67
C MET A 103 5.33 6.36 -14.91
N GLN A 104 4.59 6.91 -15.87
CA GLN A 104 4.48 8.35 -16.11
C GLN A 104 3.03 8.80 -16.01
N VAL A 105 2.79 9.89 -15.27
CA VAL A 105 1.45 10.39 -14.95
C VAL A 105 1.46 11.89 -14.69
N ARG A 106 0.34 12.57 -14.90
CA ARG A 106 0.16 13.94 -14.41
C ARG A 106 -0.29 13.92 -12.94
N PRO A 107 0.35 14.68 -12.03
CA PRO A 107 -0.06 14.74 -10.63
C PRO A 107 -1.57 14.97 -10.37
N TYR A 108 -2.24 15.73 -11.25
CA TYR A 108 -3.69 15.94 -11.23
C TYR A 108 -4.47 14.61 -11.26
N GLU A 109 -4.03 13.64 -12.06
CA GLU A 109 -4.72 12.36 -12.26
C GLU A 109 -4.66 11.50 -10.99
N ILE A 110 -3.50 11.45 -10.33
CA ILE A 110 -3.36 10.80 -9.02
C ILE A 110 -4.31 11.46 -8.02
N LEU A 111 -4.22 12.78 -7.85
CA LEU A 111 -5.00 13.53 -6.85
C LEU A 111 -6.51 13.32 -7.04
N ARG A 112 -6.98 13.41 -8.29
CA ARG A 112 -8.37 13.15 -8.63
C ARG A 112 -8.79 11.73 -8.27
N PHE A 113 -7.99 10.73 -8.64
CA PHE A 113 -8.28 9.32 -8.37
C PHE A 113 -8.40 9.03 -6.88
N ILE A 114 -7.48 9.55 -6.06
CA ILE A 114 -7.48 9.34 -4.60
C ILE A 114 -8.40 10.33 -3.85
N GLY A 115 -9.28 11.06 -4.56
CA GLY A 115 -10.28 11.96 -3.98
C GLY A 115 -9.68 13.17 -3.22
N ARG A 116 -8.53 13.68 -3.67
CA ARG A 116 -7.87 14.86 -3.10
C ARG A 116 -8.15 16.11 -3.94
N GLY A 117 -8.03 17.26 -3.28
CA GLY A 117 -8.08 18.56 -3.95
C GLY A 117 -6.87 18.77 -4.87
N THR A 118 -6.94 19.84 -5.67
CA THR A 118 -5.90 20.21 -6.64
C THR A 118 -5.32 21.59 -6.34
N SER A 119 -5.26 21.95 -5.05
CA SER A 119 -4.60 23.18 -4.61
C SER A 119 -3.08 23.01 -4.62
N LEU A 120 -2.31 24.11 -4.57
CA LEU A 120 -0.85 24.07 -4.41
C LEU A 120 -0.43 23.20 -3.21
N ARG A 121 -1.19 23.30 -2.11
CA ARG A 121 -0.95 22.51 -0.89
C ARG A 121 -1.13 21.01 -1.13
N ASP A 122 -2.08 20.61 -1.97
CA ASP A 122 -2.32 19.21 -2.29
C ASP A 122 -1.20 18.63 -3.17
N TYR A 123 -0.70 19.40 -4.14
CA TYR A 123 0.48 19.03 -4.91
C TYR A 123 1.74 18.91 -4.04
N GLN A 124 1.97 19.85 -3.12
CA GLN A 124 3.08 19.76 -2.15
C GLN A 124 2.97 18.52 -1.26
N ARG A 125 1.75 18.17 -0.83
CA ARG A 125 1.51 16.95 -0.03
C ARG A 125 1.75 15.68 -0.83
N LEU A 126 1.42 15.66 -2.12
CA LEU A 126 1.74 14.56 -3.01
C LEU A 126 3.25 14.36 -3.11
N LYS A 127 4.02 15.43 -3.34
CA LYS A 127 5.49 15.36 -3.37
C LYS A 127 6.05 14.80 -2.06
N ALA A 128 5.61 15.35 -0.93
CA ALA A 128 6.04 14.87 0.39
C ALA A 128 5.65 13.39 0.64
N ALA A 129 4.55 12.90 0.05
CA ALA A 129 4.15 11.49 0.10
C ALA A 129 5.08 10.61 -0.76
N LEU A 130 5.45 11.07 -1.96
CA LEU A 130 6.43 10.40 -2.82
C LEU A 130 7.80 10.31 -2.11
N ASP A 131 8.26 11.39 -1.47
CA ASP A 131 9.50 11.40 -0.68
C ASP A 131 9.46 10.41 0.49
N ARG A 132 8.35 10.35 1.22
CA ARG A 132 8.15 9.36 2.29
C ARG A 132 8.16 7.93 1.75
N LEU A 133 7.49 7.66 0.63
CA LEU A 133 7.46 6.35 0.00
C LEU A 133 8.84 5.91 -0.50
N GLN A 134 9.63 6.85 -1.03
CA GLN A 134 11.00 6.57 -1.49
C GLN A 134 11.97 6.33 -0.34
N SER A 135 11.86 7.12 0.72
CA SER A 135 12.76 7.05 1.89
C SER A 135 12.37 5.98 2.92
N THR A 136 11.21 5.33 2.77
CA THR A 136 10.80 4.20 3.62
C THR A 136 11.38 2.89 3.10
N THR A 137 12.20 2.23 3.91
CA THR A 137 12.76 0.91 3.62
C THR A 137 11.92 -0.19 4.26
N VAL A 138 11.60 -1.22 3.49
CA VAL A 138 10.89 -2.41 3.93
C VAL A 138 11.82 -3.62 3.82
N ALA A 139 11.85 -4.46 4.85
CA ALA A 139 12.43 -5.80 4.81
C ALA A 139 11.35 -6.83 5.17
N THR A 140 11.07 -7.81 4.31
CA THR A 140 9.98 -8.78 4.52
C THR A 140 10.34 -10.19 4.09
N SER A 141 9.79 -11.20 4.79
CA SER A 141 9.81 -12.61 4.36
C SER A 141 8.61 -12.99 3.49
N ILE A 142 7.66 -12.07 3.26
CA ILE A 142 6.47 -12.32 2.44
C ILE A 142 6.87 -12.55 0.99
N ARG A 143 6.33 -13.65 0.42
CA ARG A 143 6.66 -14.16 -0.93
C ARG A 143 8.12 -14.56 -1.10
N GLU A 144 8.87 -14.72 0.00
CA GLU A 144 10.18 -15.36 -0.03
C GLU A 144 10.01 -16.88 0.05
N THR A 145 10.42 -17.61 -0.99
CA THR A 145 10.29 -19.08 -1.04
C THR A 145 11.53 -19.81 -0.53
N THR A 146 12.67 -19.13 -0.40
CA THR A 146 13.97 -19.77 -0.10
C THR A 146 14.36 -19.75 1.38
N GLY A 147 13.71 -18.92 2.20
CA GLY A 147 13.95 -18.75 3.64
C GLY A 147 15.36 -18.29 4.04
N ARG A 148 16.16 -17.80 3.09
CA ARG A 148 17.59 -17.47 3.29
C ARG A 148 17.81 -15.96 3.47
N ARG A 149 16.98 -15.09 2.87
CA ARG A 149 17.16 -13.63 2.92
C ARG A 149 15.83 -12.88 2.79
N LEU A 150 15.59 -11.94 3.71
CA LEU A 150 14.48 -10.99 3.58
C LEU A 150 14.62 -10.16 2.28
N HIS A 151 13.52 -10.01 1.56
CA HIS A 151 13.42 -9.07 0.44
C HIS A 151 13.44 -7.65 1.00
N ARG A 152 14.27 -6.78 0.41
CA ARG A 152 14.39 -5.37 0.80
C ARG A 152 14.09 -4.44 -0.36
N PHE A 153 13.29 -3.41 -0.11
CA PHE A 153 12.91 -2.42 -1.12
C PHE A 153 12.40 -1.12 -0.47
N SER A 154 12.31 -0.06 -1.27
CA SER A 154 11.51 1.13 -0.98
C SER A 154 10.20 1.09 -1.77
N TRP A 155 9.12 1.72 -1.28
CA TRP A 155 7.83 1.69 -1.98
C TRP A 155 7.87 2.39 -3.34
N ILE A 156 8.76 3.36 -3.49
CA ILE A 156 9.13 3.99 -4.75
C ILE A 156 10.66 3.93 -4.82
N ASN A 157 11.22 3.33 -5.86
CA ASN A 157 12.69 3.25 -6.01
C ASN A 157 13.24 4.61 -6.45
N GLU A 158 12.54 5.28 -7.36
CA GLU A 158 12.91 6.57 -7.93
C GLU A 158 11.64 7.33 -8.30
N TRP A 159 11.63 8.65 -8.15
CA TRP A 159 10.66 9.52 -8.79
C TRP A 159 11.31 10.84 -9.20
N LYS A 160 10.77 11.48 -10.24
CA LYS A 160 11.22 12.81 -10.69
C LYS A 160 10.09 13.59 -11.34
N GLU A 161 10.17 14.90 -11.25
CA GLU A 161 9.31 15.80 -12.01
C GLU A 161 9.83 15.92 -13.44
N LEU A 162 8.91 16.00 -14.39
CA LEU A 162 9.21 16.24 -15.79
C LEU A 162 8.83 17.67 -16.16
N ALA A 163 9.69 18.33 -16.90
CA ALA A 163 9.41 19.61 -17.52
C ALA A 163 9.94 19.63 -18.95
N ASP A 164 9.31 20.41 -19.82
CA ASP A 164 9.86 20.70 -21.15
C ASP A 164 11.03 21.69 -21.07
N ALA A 165 11.63 22.01 -22.23
CA ALA A 165 12.75 22.95 -22.31
C ALA A 165 12.40 24.39 -21.86
N SER A 166 11.11 24.74 -21.81
CA SER A 166 10.62 26.03 -21.32
C SER A 166 10.27 26.02 -19.82
N GLY A 167 10.41 24.87 -19.15
CA GLY A 167 10.07 24.69 -17.74
C GLY A 167 8.60 24.35 -17.49
N THR A 168 7.81 24.09 -18.53
CA THR A 168 6.40 23.70 -18.40
C THR A 168 6.31 22.29 -17.80
N PRO A 169 5.59 22.07 -16.69
CA PRO A 169 5.45 20.75 -16.09
C PRO A 169 4.75 19.75 -17.04
N LEU A 170 5.42 18.64 -17.33
CA LEU A 170 4.89 17.55 -18.17
C LEU A 170 4.30 16.39 -17.34
N GLY A 171 4.60 16.33 -16.05
CA GLY A 171 4.10 15.31 -15.13
C GLY A 171 5.18 14.83 -14.18
N ILE A 172 5.02 13.61 -13.69
CA ILE A 172 6.02 12.89 -12.89
C ILE A 172 6.29 11.52 -13.49
N GLU A 173 7.52 11.06 -13.32
CA GLU A 173 7.91 9.66 -13.51
C GLU A 173 8.20 9.03 -12.16
N LEU A 174 7.81 7.76 -11.98
CA LEU A 174 8.13 6.96 -10.81
C LEU A 174 8.45 5.52 -11.19
N ILE A 175 9.37 4.90 -10.44
CA ILE A 175 9.77 3.51 -10.59
C ILE A 175 9.29 2.73 -9.36
N LEU A 176 8.39 1.77 -9.57
CA LEU A 176 7.92 0.87 -8.53
C LEU A 176 8.94 -0.26 -8.26
N PRO A 177 9.03 -0.77 -7.02
CA PRO A 177 9.87 -1.92 -6.72
C PRO A 177 9.30 -3.20 -7.34
N ASP A 178 10.19 -4.08 -7.77
CA ASP A 178 9.84 -5.38 -8.38
C ASP A 178 8.90 -6.18 -7.49
N TRP A 179 9.13 -6.16 -6.18
CA TRP A 179 8.31 -6.86 -5.21
C TRP A 179 6.85 -6.40 -5.26
N PHE A 180 6.59 -5.09 -5.34
CA PHE A 180 5.22 -4.56 -5.41
C PHE A 180 4.60 -4.88 -6.77
N TYR A 181 5.32 -4.60 -7.85
CA TYR A 181 4.84 -4.82 -9.22
C TYR A 181 4.49 -6.30 -9.48
N ALA A 182 5.38 -7.23 -9.15
CA ALA A 182 5.11 -8.67 -9.29
C ALA A 182 3.86 -9.10 -8.51
N GLY A 183 3.66 -8.55 -7.31
CA GLY A 183 2.48 -8.82 -6.50
C GLY A 183 1.18 -8.21 -7.04
N VAL A 184 1.26 -7.16 -7.86
CA VAL A 184 0.08 -6.54 -8.50
C VAL A 184 -0.28 -7.23 -9.81
N VAL A 185 0.75 -7.62 -10.60
CA VAL A 185 0.57 -8.35 -11.86
C VAL A 185 -0.07 -9.72 -11.61
N ASP A 186 0.22 -10.37 -10.48
CA ASP A 186 -0.53 -11.55 -10.04
C ASP A 186 -1.94 -11.17 -9.58
N ALA A 187 -2.94 -11.44 -10.42
CA ALA A 187 -4.35 -11.14 -10.15
C ALA A 187 -4.88 -11.78 -8.86
N ALA A 188 -4.30 -12.92 -8.43
CA ALA A 188 -4.72 -13.60 -7.20
C ALA A 188 -4.38 -12.80 -5.93
N LEU A 189 -3.48 -11.82 -6.02
CA LEU A 189 -2.97 -11.03 -4.91
C LEU A 189 -3.52 -9.60 -4.84
N VAL A 190 -4.57 -9.30 -5.62
CA VAL A 190 -5.21 -7.99 -5.66
C VAL A 190 -6.69 -8.09 -5.32
N LEU A 191 -7.24 -7.09 -4.62
CA LEU A 191 -8.68 -6.95 -4.39
C LEU A 191 -9.18 -5.58 -4.84
N THR A 192 -10.35 -5.57 -5.47
CA THR A 192 -11.14 -4.34 -5.64
C THR A 192 -11.61 -3.81 -4.30
N ILE A 193 -11.45 -2.52 -4.07
CA ILE A 193 -11.94 -1.83 -2.88
C ILE A 193 -12.99 -0.79 -3.27
N ASP A 194 -13.91 -0.51 -2.34
CA ASP A 194 -14.89 0.56 -2.44
C ASP A 194 -14.20 1.94 -2.59
N PRO A 195 -14.56 2.76 -3.61
CA PRO A 195 -13.97 4.09 -3.83
C PRO A 195 -14.14 5.04 -2.64
N THR A 196 -15.16 4.85 -1.82
CA THR A 196 -15.42 5.67 -0.63
C THR A 196 -14.36 5.48 0.46
N TYR A 197 -13.50 4.46 0.34
CA TYR A 197 -12.28 4.29 1.15
C TYR A 197 -11.46 5.58 1.25
N PHE A 198 -11.32 6.32 0.16
CA PHE A 198 -10.50 7.53 0.14
C PHE A 198 -11.04 8.64 1.08
N ARG A 199 -12.33 8.59 1.45
CA ARG A 199 -12.96 9.52 2.40
C ARG A 199 -12.65 9.22 3.86
N LEU A 200 -12.10 8.04 4.18
CA LEU A 200 -11.75 7.66 5.55
C LEU A 200 -10.63 8.55 6.09
N THR A 201 -10.80 9.09 7.29
CA THR A 201 -9.91 10.15 7.82
C THR A 201 -9.00 9.67 8.94
N GLY A 202 -9.32 8.55 9.57
CA GLY A 202 -8.54 7.93 10.64
C GLY A 202 -7.53 6.90 10.12
N GLY A 203 -6.37 6.79 10.76
CA GLY A 203 -5.36 5.80 10.35
C GLY A 203 -5.77 4.37 10.71
N ILE A 204 -6.28 4.16 11.94
CA ILE A 204 -6.85 2.87 12.36
C ILE A 204 -8.07 2.53 11.51
N GLU A 205 -8.91 3.51 11.18
CA GLU A 205 -10.08 3.34 10.32
C GLU A 205 -9.71 2.80 8.93
N ARG A 206 -8.73 3.42 8.26
CA ARG A 206 -8.22 2.98 6.96
C ARG A 206 -7.58 1.60 7.03
N TRP A 207 -6.79 1.34 8.06
CA TRP A 207 -6.17 0.04 8.29
C TRP A 207 -7.23 -1.06 8.50
N LEU A 208 -8.22 -0.77 9.33
CA LEU A 208 -9.28 -1.72 9.65
C LEU A 208 -10.10 -2.05 8.41
N TYR A 209 -10.44 -1.05 7.58
CA TYR A 209 -11.14 -1.29 6.33
C TYR A 209 -10.37 -2.26 5.43
N ARG A 210 -9.05 -2.07 5.26
CA ARG A 210 -8.21 -2.95 4.44
C ARG A 210 -8.19 -4.37 4.99
N LEU A 211 -8.02 -4.51 6.30
CA LEU A 211 -8.05 -5.81 6.97
C LEU A 211 -9.40 -6.52 6.78
N VAL A 212 -10.50 -5.80 7.05
CA VAL A 212 -11.87 -6.30 6.90
C VAL A 212 -12.12 -6.70 5.45
N ARG A 213 -11.73 -5.89 4.46
CA ARG A 213 -11.93 -6.23 3.04
C ARG A 213 -11.20 -7.50 2.62
N LYS A 214 -9.99 -7.72 3.14
CA LYS A 214 -9.23 -8.95 2.88
C LYS A 214 -9.92 -10.19 3.45
N HIS A 215 -10.48 -10.10 4.66
CA HIS A 215 -11.03 -11.25 5.37
C HIS A 215 -12.54 -11.47 5.13
N GLY A 216 -13.30 -10.41 4.88
CA GLY A 216 -14.77 -10.42 4.78
C GLY A 216 -15.32 -10.66 3.37
N GLY A 217 -14.47 -10.81 2.35
CA GLY A 217 -14.92 -10.97 0.96
C GLY A 217 -15.56 -12.32 0.62
N ARG A 218 -15.41 -13.34 1.47
CA ARG A 218 -15.89 -14.73 1.21
C ARG A 218 -16.70 -15.33 2.36
N GLN A 219 -17.00 -14.56 3.40
CA GLN A 219 -17.60 -15.08 4.63
C GLN A 219 -18.96 -14.43 4.87
N GLU A 220 -20.01 -15.09 4.38
CA GLU A 220 -21.39 -14.61 4.46
C GLU A 220 -21.85 -14.36 5.90
N HIS A 221 -21.35 -15.17 6.84
CA HIS A 221 -21.66 -15.08 8.28
C HIS A 221 -20.77 -14.08 9.04
N GLY A 222 -19.87 -13.38 8.33
CA GLY A 222 -18.90 -12.47 8.93
C GLY A 222 -17.66 -13.16 9.49
N TRP A 223 -16.78 -12.36 10.07
CA TRP A 223 -15.55 -12.80 10.74
C TRP A 223 -15.36 -12.03 12.04
N GLN A 224 -14.48 -12.55 12.90
CA GLN A 224 -14.16 -11.94 14.17
C GLN A 224 -12.66 -11.91 14.45
N PHE A 225 -12.22 -10.87 15.14
CA PHE A 225 -10.87 -10.78 15.70
C PHE A 225 -10.94 -10.29 17.14
N ASP A 226 -10.12 -10.87 18.01
CA ASP A 226 -9.90 -10.30 19.33
C ASP A 226 -9.15 -8.97 19.23
N PHE A 227 -9.50 -8.02 20.11
CA PHE A 227 -8.89 -6.68 20.10
C PHE A 227 -7.37 -6.72 20.29
N GLN A 228 -6.85 -7.68 21.07
CA GLN A 228 -5.42 -7.84 21.32
C GLN A 228 -4.66 -8.31 20.07
N HIS A 229 -5.27 -9.18 19.27
CA HIS A 229 -4.75 -9.61 17.98
C HIS A 229 -4.78 -8.46 16.99
N LEU A 230 -5.88 -7.69 16.91
CA LEU A 230 -5.94 -6.50 16.07
C LEU A 230 -4.84 -5.50 16.45
N TYR A 231 -4.65 -5.26 17.75
CA TYR A 231 -3.61 -4.35 18.24
C TYR A 231 -2.22 -4.78 17.76
N ARG A 232 -1.85 -6.05 17.99
CA ARG A 232 -0.56 -6.61 17.52
C ARG A 232 -0.43 -6.59 15.99
N LYS A 233 -1.52 -6.90 15.27
CA LYS A 233 -1.56 -6.93 13.81
C LYS A 233 -1.44 -5.54 13.18
N SER A 234 -1.93 -4.51 13.86
CA SER A 234 -1.95 -3.13 13.37
C SER A 234 -0.58 -2.46 13.32
N GLY A 235 0.38 -2.93 14.14
CA GLY A 235 1.65 -2.22 14.34
C GLY A 235 1.50 -0.83 14.95
N SER A 236 0.35 -0.54 15.60
CA SER A 236 0.07 0.71 16.29
C SER A 236 1.05 0.96 17.44
N VAL A 237 1.40 2.23 17.65
CA VAL A 237 2.22 2.70 18.78
C VAL A 237 1.39 3.30 19.90
N ALA A 238 0.06 3.43 19.72
CA ALA A 238 -0.83 3.90 20.76
C ALA A 238 -0.86 2.90 21.92
N ARG A 239 -1.26 3.34 23.12
CA ARG A 239 -1.54 2.40 24.20
C ARG A 239 -2.73 1.52 23.80
N PHE A 240 -2.73 0.27 24.24
CA PHE A 240 -3.83 -0.66 23.93
C PHE A 240 -5.20 -0.08 24.30
N TYR A 241 -5.30 0.62 25.44
CA TYR A 241 -6.53 1.28 25.88
C TYR A 241 -7.07 2.28 24.84
N ASP A 242 -6.19 3.13 24.31
CA ASP A 242 -6.55 4.13 23.29
C ASP A 242 -6.94 3.46 21.97
N PHE A 243 -6.18 2.44 21.56
CA PHE A 243 -6.52 1.64 20.37
C PHE A 243 -7.89 0.94 20.49
N ALA A 244 -8.18 0.36 21.66
CA ALA A 244 -9.48 -0.25 21.92
C ALA A 244 -10.61 0.81 21.93
N ALA A 245 -10.36 2.00 22.48
CA ALA A 245 -11.31 3.11 22.43
C ALA A 245 -11.58 3.56 20.98
N ASP A 246 -10.55 3.65 20.15
CA ASP A 246 -10.68 3.95 18.72
C ASP A 246 -11.52 2.90 17.99
N LEU A 247 -11.29 1.60 18.25
CA LEU A 247 -12.13 0.52 17.69
C LEU A 247 -13.60 0.63 18.11
N ARG A 248 -13.87 0.89 19.40
CA ARG A 248 -15.25 1.10 19.89
C ARG A 248 -15.90 2.31 19.22
N ALA A 249 -15.16 3.40 19.02
CA ALA A 249 -15.66 4.58 18.34
C ALA A 249 -15.98 4.29 16.85
N LEU A 250 -15.15 3.50 16.17
CA LEU A 250 -15.42 3.07 14.79
C LEU A 250 -16.67 2.20 14.68
N VAL A 251 -16.86 1.27 15.62
CA VAL A 251 -18.07 0.45 15.69
C VAL A 251 -19.30 1.31 15.97
N ALA A 252 -19.21 2.30 16.88
CA ALA A 252 -20.33 3.20 17.14
C ALA A 252 -20.71 4.06 15.91
N ARG A 253 -19.73 4.46 15.10
CA ARG A 253 -19.93 5.31 13.91
C ARG A 253 -20.37 4.55 12.66
N GLN A 254 -20.08 3.26 12.56
CA GLN A 254 -20.35 2.43 11.37
C GLN A 254 -19.82 3.06 10.06
N SER A 255 -18.61 3.63 10.11
CA SER A 255 -18.04 4.38 8.99
C SER A 255 -17.34 3.52 7.93
N LEU A 256 -17.24 2.20 8.11
CA LEU A 256 -16.51 1.31 7.21
C LEU A 256 -17.35 0.98 5.97
N PRO A 257 -16.95 1.43 4.76
CA PRO A 257 -17.76 1.24 3.56
C PRO A 257 -18.03 -0.23 3.25
N GLY A 258 -19.30 -0.56 3.02
CA GLY A 258 -19.70 -1.92 2.64
C GLY A 258 -19.65 -2.96 3.76
N TYR A 259 -19.40 -2.57 5.02
CA TYR A 259 -19.36 -3.47 6.17
C TYR A 259 -20.14 -2.92 7.37
N VAL A 260 -20.83 -3.80 8.07
CA VAL A 260 -21.39 -3.52 9.40
C VAL A 260 -20.43 -4.10 10.43
N LEU A 261 -20.04 -3.28 11.41
CA LEU A 261 -19.19 -3.69 12.51
C LEU A 261 -20.02 -4.02 13.75
N GLY A 262 -19.52 -4.91 14.59
CA GLY A 262 -20.08 -5.23 15.90
C GLY A 262 -18.99 -5.46 16.93
N ILE A 263 -19.38 -5.47 18.19
CA ILE A 263 -18.52 -5.91 19.29
C ILE A 263 -19.27 -6.97 20.07
N GLU A 264 -18.63 -8.12 20.23
CA GLU A 264 -19.08 -9.18 21.12
C GLU A 264 -18.15 -9.27 22.34
N ARG A 265 -18.74 -9.59 23.49
CA ARG A 265 -18.01 -9.82 24.74
C ARG A 265 -18.22 -11.26 25.13
N MET A 266 -17.14 -12.02 25.29
CA MET A 266 -17.24 -13.40 25.72
C MET A 266 -17.65 -13.45 27.21
N PRO A 267 -18.72 -14.19 27.57
CA PRO A 267 -19.13 -14.31 28.97
C PRO A 267 -18.00 -14.87 29.85
N GLY A 268 -17.71 -14.21 30.97
CA GLY A 268 -16.67 -14.63 31.91
C GLY A 268 -15.24 -14.17 31.57
N GLU A 269 -14.99 -13.66 30.37
CA GLU A 269 -13.73 -13.05 29.98
C GLU A 269 -13.87 -11.54 29.74
N LYS A 270 -12.83 -10.76 30.03
CA LYS A 270 -12.76 -9.33 29.64
C LYS A 270 -12.34 -9.16 28.16
N THR A 271 -12.56 -10.17 27.33
CA THR A 271 -12.14 -10.21 25.93
C THR A 271 -13.23 -9.60 25.05
N GLU A 272 -12.88 -8.53 24.34
CA GLU A 272 -13.71 -7.92 23.30
C GLU A 272 -13.30 -8.46 21.92
N LEU A 273 -14.31 -8.94 21.18
CA LEU A 273 -14.18 -9.39 19.81
C LEU A 273 -14.79 -8.33 18.90
N LEU A 274 -14.03 -7.88 17.91
CA LEU A 274 -14.57 -7.12 16.79
C LEU A 274 -15.21 -8.11 15.83
N THR A 275 -16.49 -7.94 15.52
CA THR A 275 -17.18 -8.69 14.46
C THR A 275 -17.42 -7.78 13.27
N PHE A 276 -17.43 -8.34 12.07
CA PHE A 276 -17.82 -7.60 10.87
C PHE A 276 -18.48 -8.50 9.84
N ARG A 277 -19.43 -7.95 9.10
CA ARG A 277 -20.13 -8.63 8.01
C ARG A 277 -20.33 -7.70 6.82
N PRO A 278 -20.27 -8.20 5.58
CA PRO A 278 -20.56 -7.38 4.41
C PRO A 278 -22.01 -6.88 4.44
N VAL A 279 -22.22 -5.63 4.01
CA VAL A 279 -23.56 -5.10 3.72
C VAL A 279 -24.06 -5.75 2.43
N PRO A 280 -25.26 -6.38 2.42
CA PRO A 280 -25.82 -7.00 1.23
C PRO A 280 -25.88 -6.01 0.06
N PRO A 281 -25.66 -6.47 -1.19
CA PRO A 281 -25.69 -5.59 -2.37
C PRO A 281 -27.02 -4.83 -2.53
N THR A 282 -28.14 -5.40 -2.07
CA THR A 282 -29.49 -4.82 -2.13
C THR A 282 -29.72 -3.62 -1.19
N ALA A 283 -28.80 -3.34 -0.27
CA ALA A 283 -28.86 -2.20 0.64
C ALA A 283 -27.92 -1.04 0.23
N ARG A 284 -27.25 -1.14 -0.91
CA ARG A 284 -26.39 -0.09 -1.48
C ARG A 284 -27.25 0.82 -2.37
N GLY A 285 -27.93 1.78 -1.75
CA GLY A 285 -28.53 2.91 -2.46
C GLY A 285 -27.49 3.89 -2.99
#